data_AF-A0A7X6DE19-F1
#
_entry.id   AF-A0A7X6DE19-F1
#
_cell.length_a   1.000
_cell.length_b   1.000
_cell.length_c   1.000
_cell.angle_alpha   90.00
_cell.angle_beta   90.00
_cell.angle_gamma   90.00
#
_symmetry.space_group_name_H-M   'P 1'
#
loop_
_entity.id
_entity.type
_entity.pdbx_description
1 polymer ?
#
loop_
_entity_poly.entity_id
_entity_poly.type
_entity_poly.pdbx_seq_one_letter_code
_entity_poly.pdbx_strand_id
1 'polypeptide(L)' 'MSGFPLLFGRWQQAELAALRAERRLSRQLDAYCEGWGQAPSVPEITAAQRLRTQARDQLRALQAELASQRDGARVL' A
#
# COMPACT_ATOMS: atom_id res chain seq x y z
N MET A 1 2.04 -2.37 -25.92
CA MET A 1 0.74 -1.99 -25.30
C MET A 1 1.02 -1.58 -23.86
N SER A 2 0.53 -0.43 -23.42
CA SER A 2 0.95 0.20 -22.15
C SER A 2 0.48 -0.59 -20.93
N GLY A 3 1.42 -1.22 -20.21
CA GLY A 3 1.15 -1.90 -18.92
C GLY A 3 0.88 -0.92 -17.78
N PHE A 4 1.14 0.37 -18.00
CA PHE A 4 1.04 1.42 -16.99
C PHE A 4 -0.35 1.58 -16.33
N PRO A 5 -1.49 1.68 -17.07
CA PRO A 5 -2.80 1.84 -16.44
C PRO A 5 -3.19 0.66 -15.54
N LEU A 6 -2.79 -0.57 -15.92
CA LEU A 6 -3.02 -1.77 -15.12
C LEU A 6 -2.20 -1.74 -13.83
N LEU A 7 -0.92 -1.39 -13.91
CA LEU A 7 -0.04 -1.25 -12.74
C LEU A 7 -0.53 -0.14 -11.80
N PHE A 8 -0.99 0.99 -12.36
CA PHE A 8 -1.53 2.10 -11.58
C PHE A 8 -2.79 1.68 -10.82
N GLY A 9 -3.73 1.01 -11.47
CA GLY A 9 -4.94 0.51 -10.81
C GLY A 9 -4.63 -0.47 -9.68
N ARG A 10 -3.67 -1.39 -9.88
CA ARG A 10 -3.24 -2.34 -8.84
C ARG A 10 -2.57 -1.65 -7.65
N TRP A 11 -1.72 -0.66 -7.91
CA TRP A 11 -1.12 0.15 -6.86
C TRP A 11 -2.18 0.91 -6.07
N GLN A 12 -3.12 1.58 -6.74
CA GLN A 12 -4.18 2.34 -6.09
C GLN A 12 -5.05 1.46 -5.17
N GLN A 13 -5.40 0.25 -5.61
CA GLN A 13 -6.14 -0.72 -4.79
C GLN A 13 -5.33 -1.16 -3.57
N ALA A 14 -4.05 -1.47 -3.75
CA ALA A 14 -3.17 -1.87 -2.66
C ALA A 14 -2.98 -0.74 -1.62
N GLU A 15 -2.81 0.51 -2.08
CA GLU A 15 -2.67 1.67 -1.20
C GLU A 15 -3.95 1.93 -0.39
N LEU A 16 -5.13 1.85 -1.04
CA LEU A 16 -6.41 1.99 -0.34
C LEU A 16 -6.62 0.90 0.71
N ALA A 17 -6.22 -0.35 0.42
CA ALA A 17 -6.30 -1.45 1.38
C ALA A 17 -5.38 -1.21 2.59
N ALA A 18 -4.14 -0.79 2.35
CA ALA A 18 -3.17 -0.44 3.40
C ALA A 18 -3.69 0.71 4.29
N LEU A 19 -4.17 1.80 3.69
CA LEU A 19 -4.71 2.95 4.43
C LEU A 19 -5.92 2.58 5.30
N ARG A 20 -6.81 1.71 4.80
CA ARG A 20 -7.96 1.24 5.59
C ARG A 20 -7.52 0.41 6.78
N ALA A 21 -6.55 -0.49 6.59
CA ALA A 21 -6.01 -1.32 7.67
C ALA A 21 -5.32 -0.47 8.75
N GLU A 22 -4.51 0.51 8.34
CA GLU A 22 -3.83 1.42 9.26
C GLU A 22 -4.81 2.32 10.04
N ARG A 23 -5.84 2.87 9.37
CA ARG A 23 -6.88 3.65 10.05
C ARG A 23 -7.65 2.81 11.08
N ARG A 24 -7.92 1.54 10.78
CA ARG A 24 -8.55 0.63 11.74
C ARG A 24 -7.65 0.39 12.95
N LEU A 25 -6.36 0.12 12.74
CA LEU A 25 -5.39 -0.07 13.81
C LEU A 25 -5.25 1.18 14.69
N SER A 26 -5.18 2.38 14.08
CA SER A 26 -5.13 3.64 14.83
C SER A 26 -6.34 3.76 15.76
N ARG A 27 -7.55 3.55 15.25
CA ARG A 27 -8.77 3.60 16.06
C ARG A 27 -8.79 2.57 17.19
N GLN A 28 -8.27 1.37 16.96
CA GLN A 28 -8.14 0.34 18.00
C GLN A 28 -7.14 0.77 19.08
N LEU A 29 -6.01 1.36 18.69
CA LEU A 29 -5.02 1.90 19.63
C LEU A 29 -5.59 3.06 20.44
N ASP A 30 -6.29 3.99 19.80
CA ASP A 30 -6.93 5.12 20.48
C ASP A 30 -7.93 4.61 21.52
N ALA A 31 -8.80 3.66 21.13
CA ALA A 31 -9.78 3.05 22.04
C ALA A 31 -9.11 2.31 23.22
N TYR A 32 -8.01 1.60 22.98
CA TYR A 32 -7.24 0.92 24.02
C TYR A 32 -6.60 1.92 25.00
N CYS A 33 -5.99 3.00 24.49
CA CYS A 33 -5.40 4.06 25.30
C CYS A 33 -6.45 4.80 26.14
N GLU A 34 -7.68 4.94 25.63
CA GLU A 34 -8.81 5.52 26.33
C GLU A 34 -9.49 4.55 27.33
N GLY A 35 -9.04 3.29 27.38
CA GLY A 35 -9.47 2.30 28.39
C GLY A 35 -10.79 1.57 28.12
N TRP A 36 -11.39 1.78 26.94
CA TRP A 36 -12.66 1.11 26.55
C TRP A 36 -12.50 0.12 25.39
N GLY A 37 -11.33 0.09 24.73
CA GLY A 37 -10.99 -0.82 23.65
C GLY A 37 -9.98 -1.91 24.06
N GLN A 38 -9.85 -2.92 23.20
CA GLN A 38 -8.79 -3.93 23.31
C GLN A 38 -7.56 -3.50 22.50
N ALA A 39 -6.37 -3.86 22.98
CA ALA A 39 -5.15 -3.67 22.21
C ALA A 39 -5.23 -4.46 20.89
N PRO A 40 -4.75 -3.89 19.76
CA PRO A 40 -4.70 -4.62 18.50
C PRO A 40 -3.78 -5.84 18.63
N SER A 41 -4.21 -6.94 18.03
CA SER A 41 -3.48 -8.20 18.11
C SER A 41 -2.25 -8.21 17.17
N VAL A 42 -1.22 -8.99 17.52
CA VAL A 42 -0.03 -9.17 16.65
C VAL A 42 -0.40 -9.59 15.22
N PRO A 43 -1.38 -10.49 14.99
CA PRO A 43 -1.84 -10.81 13.64
C PRO A 43 -2.44 -9.63 12.89
N GLU A 44 -3.23 -8.77 13.53
CA GLU A 44 -3.80 -7.57 12.90
C GLU A 44 -2.72 -6.57 12.50
N ILE A 45 -1.74 -6.34 13.39
CA ILE A 45 -0.59 -5.48 13.11
C ILE A 45 0.21 -6.03 11.93
N THR A 46 0.49 -7.34 11.93
CA THR A 46 1.24 -8.02 10.86
C THR A 46 0.48 -7.95 9.53
N ALA A 47 -0.85 -8.11 9.55
CA ALA A 47 -1.67 -8.01 8.35
C ALA A 47 -1.61 -6.61 7.73
N ALA A 48 -1.71 -5.55 8.54
CA ALA A 48 -1.57 -4.18 8.05
C ALA A 48 -0.17 -3.89 7.48
N GLN A 49 0.88 -4.37 8.15
CA GLN A 49 2.25 -4.26 7.66
C GLN A 49 2.43 -4.96 6.30
N ARG A 50 1.86 -6.15 6.11
CA ARG A 50 1.88 -6.86 4.82
C ARG A 50 1.21 -6.06 3.71
N LEU A 51 0.05 -5.47 3.99
CA LEU A 51 -0.65 -4.63 3.01
C LEU A 51 0.18 -3.39 2.65
N ARG A 52 0.84 -2.75 3.62
CA ARG A 52 1.73 -1.61 3.37
C ARG A 52 2.94 -2.01 2.53
N THR A 53 3.56 -3.16 2.80
CA THR A 53 4.66 -3.69 1.98
C THR A 53 4.19 -3.95 0.55
N GLN A 54 3.05 -4.62 0.38
CA GLN A 54 2.47 -4.87 -0.94
C GLN A 54 2.22 -3.58 -1.73
N ALA A 55 1.66 -2.54 -1.11
CA ALA A 55 1.45 -1.25 -1.76
C ALA A 55 2.76 -0.60 -2.22
N ARG A 56 3.82 -0.68 -1.40
CA ARG A 56 5.16 -0.19 -1.75
C ARG A 56 5.77 -0.96 -2.91
N ASP A 57 5.61 -2.28 -2.95
CA ASP A 57 6.13 -3.10 -4.05
C ASP A 57 5.42 -2.78 -5.37
N GLN A 58 4.11 -2.56 -5.34
CA GLN A 58 3.36 -2.10 -6.53
C GLN A 58 3.81 -0.72 -7.00
N LEU A 59 4.10 0.20 -6.07
CA LEU A 59 4.63 1.53 -6.42
C LEU A 59 6.00 1.41 -7.10
N ARG A 60 6.90 0.56 -6.59
CA ARG A 60 8.22 0.31 -7.20
C ARG A 60 8.09 -0.26 -8.61
N ALA A 61 7.17 -1.20 -8.82
CA ALA A 61 6.91 -1.75 -10.16
C ALA A 61 6.42 -0.65 -11.14
N LEU A 62 5.55 0.24 -10.68
CA LEU A 62 5.06 1.36 -11.48
C LEU A 62 6.18 2.37 -11.80
N GLN A 63 7.06 2.66 -10.84
CA GLN A 63 8.22 3.52 -11.06
C GLN A 63 9.22 2.91 -12.06
N ALA A 64 9.46 1.60 -11.99
CA ALA A 64 10.32 0.90 -12.93
C ALA A 64 9.77 0.94 -14.36
N GLU A 65 8.45 0.75 -14.52
CA GLU A 65 7.77 0.86 -15.81
C GLU A 65 7.90 2.28 -16.40
N LEU A 66 7.69 3.32 -15.58
CA LEU A 66 7.87 4.71 -16.00
C LEU A 66 9.32 5.01 -16.42
N ALA A 67 10.31 4.48 -15.68
CA ALA A 67 11.71 4.64 -16.03
C ALA A 67 12.03 3.98 -17.39
N SER A 68 11.57 2.74 -17.59
CA SER A 68 11.77 2.02 -18.85
C SER A 68 11.16 2.74 -20.05
N GLN A 69 9.96 3.33 -19.90
CA GLN A 69 9.33 4.11 -20.96
C GLN A 69 10.09 5.39 -21.29
N ARG A 70 10.66 6.06 -20.28
CA ARG A 70 11.48 7.27 -20.48
C ARG A 70 12.78 6.96 -21.23
N ASP A 71 13.43 5.86 -20.89
CA ASP A 71 14.66 5.43 -21.56
C ASP A 71 14.37 5.02 -23.02
N GLY A 72 13.30 4.27 -23.26
CA GLY A 72 12.87 3.90 -24.61
C GLY A 72 12.50 5.10 -25.49
N ALA A 73 11.90 6.14 -24.92
CA ALA A 73 11.55 7.37 -25.64
C ALA A 73 12.75 8.28 -25.95
N ARG A 74 13.90 8.07 -25.29
CA ARG A 74 15.12 8.86 -25.48
C ARG A 74 16.07 8.28 -26.52
N VAL A 75 15.87 7.01 -26.90
CA VAL A 75 16.69 6.26 -27.87
C VAL A 75 16.14 6.37 -29.30
N LEU A 76 14.91 6.89 -29.47
CA LEU A 76 14.27 7.20 -30.76
C LEU A 76 14.41 8.67 -31.10
#